data_AF-A0A496PSF1-F1
#
_entry.id   AF-A0A496PSF1-F1
#
_cell.length_a   1.000
_cell.length_b   1.000
_cell.length_c   1.000
_cell.angle_alpha   90.00
_cell.angle_beta   90.00
_cell.angle_gamma   90.00
#
_symmetry.space_group_name_H-M   'P 1'
#
loop_
_entity.id
_entity.type
_entity.pdbx_description
1 polymer ?
#
loop_
_entity_poly.entity_id
_entity_poly.type
_entity_poly.pdbx_seq_one_letter_code
_entity_poly.pdbx_strand_id
1 'polypeptide(L)'
;MATSAGADCVTLDYVDIGDPTSEAGHVMAGWGPIEPSTSGGAFGGIDNCRPVYAPEDGDDWATIDLDFGDDPTVCKIFTIHHLDGHTQDSFEVYIDNLLVHTYAGDDLTTEHWYQLKLDMCFTGVKTVKLVSTAPKWASWDIYGQMCFDILMIEECSSDCSMLDMVNIGDPDSEATHSMTGWGPIEPATSGGSYGGIDNCRPVYALEDNSVWATVDLDFGDNIWMPKCITMHHLEGIGDDSFDLYVQPQGESTGNLLVYSFPGDSQNEEIWLQTSVLIGASGMQTLTFVSTAPKWSGWDTYGQMCFDIIRVDECPAQKAMVDIGDPVSEAGFNMVGWGPIEPETSGGAYGGIDNCRPVYAVEDGNDWATIDFDFGCCEGLKCLVMEHLDGATNDAFEVYMYPAGDPGSEQLIFTYPGDGMTAEIWKTSSVLVNGVGPQTIKFVSTEPQWSGWATYGQMCFNKIMLNDYLPAMDAV
;
A
#
# COMPACT_ATOMS: atom_id res chain seq x y z
N MET A 1 6.57 9.59 -35.63
CA MET A 1 7.40 9.89 -34.45
C MET A 1 6.69 11.00 -33.69
N ALA A 2 5.81 10.62 -32.78
CA ALA A 2 5.23 11.55 -31.82
C ALA A 2 6.13 11.49 -30.59
N THR A 3 6.77 12.61 -30.26
CA THR A 3 7.42 12.83 -28.98
C THR A 3 6.34 12.83 -27.91
N SER A 4 6.44 11.94 -26.93
CA SER A 4 5.66 12.05 -25.69
C SER A 4 6.01 13.40 -25.06
N ALA A 5 5.01 14.27 -24.91
CA ALA A 5 5.12 15.37 -23.97
C ALA A 5 5.26 14.73 -22.58
N GLY A 6 6.35 15.03 -21.87
CA GLY A 6 6.42 14.72 -20.44
C GLY A 6 5.28 15.45 -19.75
N ALA A 7 4.73 14.87 -18.69
CA ALA A 7 3.79 15.57 -17.82
C ALA A 7 4.42 16.92 -17.39
N ASP A 8 3.73 18.03 -17.68
CA ASP A 8 4.14 19.34 -17.18
C ASP A 8 3.70 19.41 -15.71
N CYS A 9 4.63 19.16 -14.79
CA CYS A 9 4.44 19.45 -13.37
C CYS A 9 4.77 20.92 -13.09
N VAL A 10 3.99 21.57 -12.24
CA VAL A 10 4.26 22.92 -11.74
C VAL A 10 4.65 22.83 -10.27
N THR A 11 5.86 23.27 -9.92
CA THR A 11 6.27 23.40 -8.52
C THR A 11 5.44 24.51 -7.86
N LEU A 12 4.68 24.14 -6.82
CA LEU A 12 3.89 25.05 -6.00
C LEU A 12 4.75 25.63 -4.87
N ASP A 13 5.51 24.77 -4.20
CA ASP A 13 6.44 25.15 -3.14
C ASP A 13 7.69 24.25 -3.17
N TYR A 14 8.82 24.80 -2.74
CA TYR A 14 10.11 24.14 -2.74
C TYR A 14 11.00 24.71 -1.64
N VAL A 15 11.66 23.80 -0.93
CA VAL A 15 12.70 24.15 0.03
C VAL A 15 13.88 23.19 -0.10
N ASP A 16 15.06 23.77 -0.27
CA ASP A 16 16.37 23.13 -0.13
C ASP A 16 16.77 23.19 1.35
N ILE A 17 16.50 22.10 2.06
CA ILE A 17 16.80 21.93 3.49
C ILE A 17 18.31 21.80 3.65
N GLY A 18 18.91 22.74 4.37
CA GLY A 18 20.36 22.90 4.44
C GLY A 18 20.88 24.16 3.72
N ASP A 19 20.07 24.82 2.87
CA ASP A 19 20.38 26.15 2.33
C ASP A 19 19.62 27.25 3.10
N PRO A 20 20.31 28.07 3.93
CA PRO A 20 19.68 29.18 4.66
C PRO A 20 18.92 30.17 3.79
N THR A 21 19.27 30.28 2.49
CA THR A 21 18.59 31.17 1.56
C THR A 21 17.23 30.61 1.15
N SER A 22 17.17 29.30 0.88
CA SER A 22 15.91 28.62 0.55
C SER A 22 14.99 28.56 1.77
N GLU A 23 15.55 28.28 2.95
CA GLU A 23 14.81 28.15 4.21
C GLU A 23 14.19 29.47 4.72
N ALA A 24 14.77 30.62 4.36
CA ALA A 24 14.32 31.92 4.86
C ALA A 24 12.88 32.31 4.44
N GLY A 25 12.31 31.60 3.47
CA GLY A 25 10.92 31.76 3.02
C GLY A 25 9.89 31.05 3.89
N HIS A 26 10.32 30.14 4.77
CA HIS A 26 9.45 29.16 5.43
C HIS A 26 9.48 29.31 6.95
N VAL A 27 8.40 28.90 7.60
CA VAL A 27 8.35 28.81 9.06
C VAL A 27 8.84 27.43 9.46
N MET A 28 9.98 27.36 10.13
CA MET A 28 10.66 26.10 10.48
C MET A 28 10.89 25.99 12.00
N ALA A 29 10.75 24.79 12.56
CA ALA A 29 11.08 24.49 13.96
C ALA A 29 11.56 23.04 14.12
N GLY A 30 12.32 22.75 15.19
CA GLY A 30 12.80 21.39 15.52
C GLY A 30 13.96 20.85 14.65
N TRP A 31 14.38 21.58 13.61
CA TRP A 31 15.46 21.17 12.74
C TRP A 31 16.84 21.24 13.40
N GLY A 32 17.64 20.19 13.22
CA GLY A 32 19.05 20.18 13.57
C GLY A 32 19.90 21.15 12.72
N PRO A 33 21.21 21.24 13.00
CA PRO A 33 22.11 22.15 12.30
C PRO A 33 22.35 21.69 10.86
N ILE A 34 22.98 22.57 10.07
CA ILE A 34 23.37 22.22 8.70
C ILE A 34 24.59 21.32 8.75
N GLU A 35 24.46 20.14 8.17
CA GLU A 35 25.50 19.12 8.13
C GLU A 35 26.10 18.98 6.73
N PRO A 36 27.39 18.58 6.62
CA PRO A 36 28.32 18.12 7.67
C PRO A 36 29.05 19.26 8.39
N SER A 37 28.70 20.52 8.07
CA SER A 37 29.47 21.70 8.49
C SER A 37 29.57 21.88 10.01
N THR A 38 28.68 21.23 10.76
CA THR A 38 28.55 21.38 12.21
C THR A 38 29.13 20.19 12.99
N SER A 39 28.88 18.95 12.56
CA SER A 39 29.27 17.73 13.30
C SER A 39 30.35 16.89 12.63
N GLY A 40 30.76 17.20 11.39
CA GLY A 40 31.97 16.66 10.75
C GLY A 40 31.90 15.22 10.22
N GLY A 41 30.69 14.68 10.03
CA GLY A 41 30.44 13.40 9.34
C GLY A 41 29.62 13.62 8.07
N ALA A 42 29.94 12.92 6.99
CA ALA A 42 29.19 13.02 5.73
C ALA A 42 27.96 12.11 5.79
N PHE A 43 26.76 12.67 5.66
CA PHE A 43 25.49 11.95 5.57
C PHE A 43 25.30 11.43 4.13
N GLY A 44 25.77 10.22 3.85
CA GLY A 44 25.69 9.61 2.52
C GLY A 44 26.42 10.38 1.41
N GLY A 45 27.29 11.33 1.77
CA GLY A 45 28.04 12.18 0.83
C GLY A 45 27.34 13.46 0.37
N ILE A 46 26.24 13.89 1.01
CA ILE A 46 25.63 15.22 0.79
C ILE A 46 26.18 16.24 1.80
N ASP A 47 26.46 17.45 1.30
CA ASP A 47 27.13 18.52 2.06
C ASP A 47 26.20 19.65 2.55
N ASN A 48 24.87 19.54 2.36
CA ASN A 48 23.86 20.48 2.86
C ASN A 48 22.54 19.74 3.14
N CYS A 49 22.37 19.25 4.36
CA CYS A 49 21.12 18.66 4.83
C CYS A 49 20.89 19.05 6.28
N ARG A 50 19.69 18.80 6.82
CA ARG A 50 19.42 18.95 8.25
C ARG A 50 18.88 17.66 8.85
N PRO A 51 19.43 17.24 10.01
CA PRO A 51 18.90 16.09 10.73
C PRO A 51 17.63 16.47 11.47
N VAL A 52 16.73 15.50 11.59
CA VAL A 52 15.63 15.48 12.54
C VAL A 52 16.04 14.61 13.72
N TYR A 53 15.52 14.90 14.91
CA TYR A 53 15.84 14.30 16.20
C TYR A 53 17.04 14.97 16.91
N ALA A 54 16.75 15.72 17.97
CA ALA A 54 17.71 16.38 18.86
C ALA A 54 17.49 15.86 20.30
N PRO A 55 18.11 14.73 20.68
CA PRO A 55 17.82 14.03 21.93
C PRO A 55 18.19 14.82 23.18
N GLU A 56 19.08 15.82 23.08
CA GLU A 56 19.35 16.75 24.17
C GLU A 56 18.20 17.74 24.42
N ASP A 57 17.41 18.02 23.38
CA ASP A 57 16.22 18.89 23.43
C ASP A 57 14.93 18.08 23.72
N GLY A 58 15.01 16.75 23.61
CA GLY A 58 13.88 15.85 23.82
C GLY A 58 12.87 15.83 22.67
N ASP A 59 13.26 16.39 21.52
CA ASP A 59 12.44 16.49 20.32
C ASP A 59 12.92 15.49 19.28
N ASP A 60 12.02 14.63 18.81
CA ASP A 60 12.21 13.66 17.73
C ASP A 60 11.67 14.15 16.39
N TRP A 61 11.31 15.43 16.31
CA TRP A 61 10.50 15.96 15.22
C TRP A 61 11.06 17.27 14.66
N ALA A 62 10.68 17.60 13.43
CA ALA A 62 10.85 18.93 12.85
C ALA A 62 9.60 19.33 12.08
N THR A 63 9.30 20.63 12.03
CA THR A 63 8.17 21.17 11.27
C THR A 63 8.61 22.19 10.24
N ILE A 64 7.88 22.27 9.14
CA ILE A 64 7.98 23.31 8.13
C ILE A 64 6.62 23.60 7.51
N ASP A 65 6.28 24.88 7.35
CA ASP A 65 5.07 25.28 6.62
C ASP A 65 5.34 25.25 5.12
N LEU A 66 4.56 24.48 4.34
CA LEU A 66 4.62 24.41 2.88
C LEU A 66 3.27 24.80 2.25
N ASP A 67 3.29 25.45 1.08
CA ASP A 67 2.11 25.83 0.32
C ASP A 67 1.67 24.72 -0.66
N PHE A 68 0.50 24.15 -0.41
CA PHE A 68 -0.14 23.14 -1.27
C PHE A 68 -1.00 23.74 -2.38
N GLY A 69 -0.95 25.07 -2.57
CA GLY A 69 -1.72 25.79 -3.58
C GLY A 69 -3.21 25.87 -3.28
N ASP A 70 -3.95 26.68 -4.03
CA ASP A 70 -5.34 27.01 -3.71
C ASP A 70 -6.38 26.10 -4.39
N ASP A 71 -5.99 25.25 -5.35
CA ASP A 71 -6.95 24.46 -6.14
C ASP A 71 -7.29 23.14 -5.43
N PRO A 72 -8.51 22.96 -4.90
CA PRO A 72 -8.90 21.71 -4.23
C PRO A 72 -9.22 20.59 -5.22
N THR A 73 -9.26 20.86 -6.52
CA THR A 73 -9.63 19.89 -7.55
C THR A 73 -8.43 19.18 -8.17
N VAL A 74 -7.21 19.60 -7.82
CA VAL A 74 -5.98 19.00 -8.33
C VAL A 74 -5.20 18.38 -7.18
N CYS A 75 -4.78 17.14 -7.36
CA CYS A 75 -3.89 16.47 -6.44
C CYS A 75 -2.44 16.90 -6.68
N LYS A 76 -1.66 16.92 -5.60
CA LYS A 76 -0.27 17.37 -5.55
C LYS A 76 0.63 16.20 -5.20
N ILE A 77 1.86 16.25 -5.66
CA ILE A 77 2.91 15.33 -5.28
C ILE A 77 3.80 16.04 -4.25
N PHE A 78 3.81 15.53 -3.03
CA PHE A 78 4.77 15.89 -2.01
C PHE A 78 6.00 14.99 -2.14
N THR A 79 7.12 15.56 -2.59
CA THR A 79 8.41 14.89 -2.68
C THR A 79 9.24 15.21 -1.43
N ILE A 80 9.76 14.16 -0.80
CA ILE A 80 10.70 14.21 0.32
C ILE A 80 11.98 13.49 -0.12
N HIS A 81 13.10 14.19 -0.09
CA HIS A 81 14.42 13.57 -0.30
C HIS A 81 15.10 13.42 1.06
N HIS A 82 15.41 12.17 1.41
CA HIS A 82 15.90 11.81 2.73
C HIS A 82 17.00 10.75 2.65
N LEU A 83 17.78 10.67 3.72
CA LEU A 83 18.77 9.63 3.93
C LEU A 83 18.10 8.39 4.54
N ASP A 84 18.54 7.21 4.14
CA ASP A 84 18.32 5.93 4.84
C ASP A 84 19.52 4.99 4.61
N GLY A 85 19.77 4.02 5.50
CA GLY A 85 20.83 3.03 5.29
C GLY A 85 21.40 2.40 6.56
N HIS A 86 22.54 2.94 7.05
CA HIS A 86 23.43 2.27 8.01
C HIS A 86 22.75 1.87 9.33
N THR A 87 21.61 2.48 9.62
CA THR A 87 20.73 2.26 10.76
C THR A 87 19.30 2.46 10.29
N GLN A 88 18.34 1.84 10.97
CA GLN A 88 16.92 2.09 10.74
C GLN A 88 16.60 3.59 10.76
N ASP A 89 16.41 4.18 9.60
CA ASP A 89 16.09 5.60 9.41
C ASP A 89 14.57 5.75 9.19
N SER A 90 13.80 5.26 10.16
CA SER A 90 12.34 5.29 10.10
C SER A 90 11.78 6.64 10.55
N PHE A 91 10.73 7.11 9.87
CA PHE A 91 10.07 8.37 10.18
C PHE A 91 8.60 8.39 9.79
N GLU A 92 7.84 9.27 10.41
CA GLU A 92 6.45 9.58 10.09
C GLU A 92 6.33 10.98 9.51
N VAL A 93 5.37 11.16 8.62
CA VAL A 93 5.03 12.42 7.97
C VAL A 93 3.63 12.81 8.39
N TYR A 94 3.48 13.98 8.99
CA TYR A 94 2.18 14.55 9.33
C TYR A 94 1.94 15.86 8.59
N ILE A 95 0.68 16.13 8.23
CA ILE A 95 0.21 17.41 7.68
C ILE A 95 -0.86 17.96 8.62
N ASP A 96 -0.64 19.13 9.23
CA ASP A 96 -1.53 19.70 10.26
C ASP A 96 -1.89 18.70 11.40
N ASN A 97 -0.92 17.86 11.80
CA ASN A 97 -1.06 16.74 12.76
C ASN A 97 -1.81 15.50 12.27
N LEU A 98 -2.21 15.44 11.01
CA LEU A 98 -2.72 14.23 10.38
C LEU A 98 -1.56 13.35 9.91
N LEU A 99 -1.45 12.10 10.37
CA LEU A 99 -0.42 11.16 9.90
C LEU A 99 -0.72 10.76 8.45
N VAL A 100 0.12 11.17 7.50
CA VAL A 100 -0.09 10.87 6.07
C VAL A 100 0.83 9.78 5.52
N HIS A 101 1.91 9.44 6.24
CA HIS A 101 2.85 8.40 5.83
C HIS A 101 3.76 7.93 6.98
N THR A 102 4.09 6.64 7.02
CA THR A 102 5.12 6.05 7.89
C THR A 102 6.20 5.35 7.08
N TYR A 103 7.38 5.94 7.00
CA TYR A 103 8.54 5.31 6.38
C TYR A 103 9.23 4.35 7.36
N ALA A 104 9.35 3.08 6.99
CA ALA A 104 9.85 2.02 7.88
C ALA A 104 11.38 2.03 8.10
N GLY A 105 12.13 2.72 7.25
CA GLY A 105 13.60 2.64 7.21
C GLY A 105 14.11 1.26 6.75
N ASP A 106 15.35 1.21 6.31
CA ASP A 106 16.09 -0.01 6.07
C ASP A 106 17.31 -0.13 7.01
N ASP A 107 17.85 -1.34 7.17
CA ASP A 107 19.06 -1.61 7.95
C ASP A 107 20.19 -2.04 6.99
N LEU A 108 20.38 -1.28 5.90
CA LEU A 108 21.44 -1.56 4.94
C LEU A 108 22.83 -1.24 5.51
N THR A 109 23.87 -1.77 4.87
CA THR A 109 25.26 -1.49 5.30
C THR A 109 25.82 -0.18 4.73
N THR A 110 25.03 0.54 3.93
CA THR A 110 25.44 1.72 3.17
C THR A 110 24.33 2.76 3.20
N GLU A 111 24.73 4.02 3.36
CA GLU A 111 23.84 5.18 3.28
C GLU A 111 23.42 5.46 1.83
N HIS A 112 22.12 5.65 1.63
CA HIS A 112 21.49 5.96 0.37
C HIS A 112 20.55 7.16 0.54
N TRP A 113 20.44 7.95 -0.53
CA TRP A 113 19.48 9.04 -0.60
C TRP A 113 18.29 8.60 -1.45
N TYR A 114 17.11 8.66 -0.85
CA TYR A 114 15.87 8.21 -1.45
C TYR A 114 14.91 9.38 -1.67
N GLN A 115 14.14 9.30 -2.74
CA GLN A 115 13.03 10.21 -3.01
C GLN A 115 11.72 9.51 -2.71
N LEU A 116 11.09 9.89 -1.61
CA LEU A 116 9.71 9.52 -1.30
C LEU A 116 8.77 10.51 -2.00
N LYS A 117 7.77 9.99 -2.70
CA LYS A 117 6.73 10.78 -3.36
C LYS A 117 5.37 10.39 -2.83
N LEU A 118 4.60 11.36 -2.37
CA LEU A 118 3.30 11.16 -1.76
C LEU A 118 2.24 11.98 -2.50
N ASP A 119 1.18 11.32 -2.95
CA ASP A 119 0.01 12.00 -3.51
C ASP A 119 -0.84 12.62 -2.40
N MET A 120 -1.16 13.91 -2.52
CA MET A 120 -1.75 14.75 -1.49
C MET A 120 -2.81 15.72 -2.08
N CYS A 121 -3.94 15.89 -1.41
CA CYS A 121 -5.04 16.76 -1.87
C CYS A 121 -5.27 17.97 -0.95
N PHE A 122 -4.26 18.35 -0.17
CA PHE A 122 -4.33 19.55 0.64
C PHE A 122 -4.34 20.82 -0.21
N THR A 123 -4.79 21.92 0.38
CA THR A 123 -4.75 23.26 -0.19
C THR A 123 -4.27 24.28 0.84
N GLY A 124 -3.68 25.36 0.36
CA GLY A 124 -3.12 26.44 1.14
C GLY A 124 -1.86 26.02 1.89
N VAL A 125 -1.44 26.88 2.82
CA VAL A 125 -0.28 26.62 3.67
C VAL A 125 -0.64 25.58 4.74
N LYS A 126 0.18 24.54 4.82
CA LYS A 126 0.07 23.44 5.78
C LYS A 126 1.36 23.25 6.55
N THR A 127 1.25 22.89 7.83
CA THR A 127 2.43 22.52 8.62
C THR A 127 2.75 21.06 8.36
N VAL A 128 3.87 20.80 7.69
CA VAL A 128 4.45 19.48 7.56
C VAL A 128 5.29 19.19 8.80
N LYS A 129 5.06 18.06 9.45
CA LYS A 129 5.86 17.57 10.58
C LYS A 129 6.48 16.23 10.21
N LEU A 130 7.80 16.15 10.34
CA LEU A 130 8.57 14.92 10.16
C LEU A 130 8.97 14.43 11.55
N VAL A 131 8.66 13.19 11.90
CA VAL A 131 8.93 12.60 13.23
C VAL A 131 9.79 11.37 13.04
N SER A 132 11.01 11.37 13.58
CA SER A 132 11.85 10.17 13.59
C SER A 132 11.27 9.15 14.57
N THR A 133 10.99 7.95 14.09
CA THR A 133 10.44 6.85 14.92
C THR A 133 11.52 5.87 15.38
N ALA A 134 12.70 5.92 14.75
CA ALA A 134 13.83 5.11 15.12
C ALA A 134 14.58 5.63 16.35
N PRO A 135 15.21 4.74 17.14
CA PRO A 135 16.05 5.14 18.26
C PRO A 135 17.34 5.83 17.77
N LYS A 136 17.83 6.80 18.57
CA LYS A 136 19.14 7.45 18.35
C LYS A 136 20.26 6.44 18.07
N TRP A 137 21.18 6.80 17.18
CA TRP A 137 22.40 6.01 17.02
C TRP A 137 23.28 6.15 18.24
N ALA A 138 23.72 5.02 18.80
CA ALA A 138 24.60 5.02 19.96
C ALA A 138 25.95 5.73 19.72
N SER A 139 26.37 5.89 18.46
CA SER A 139 27.65 6.52 18.11
C SER A 139 27.56 8.02 17.86
N TRP A 140 26.35 8.60 17.83
CA TRP A 140 26.17 10.03 17.54
C TRP A 140 25.43 10.74 18.67
N ASP A 141 26.10 11.69 19.32
CA ASP A 141 25.64 12.14 20.62
C ASP A 141 24.57 13.24 20.59
N ILE A 142 24.51 14.07 19.54
CA ILE A 142 23.84 15.38 19.58
C ILE A 142 22.63 15.48 18.64
N TYR A 143 22.68 14.88 17.44
CA TYR A 143 21.59 14.89 16.47
C TYR A 143 21.34 13.48 15.92
N GLY A 144 20.13 13.22 15.46
CA GLY A 144 19.66 11.93 14.96
C GLY A 144 20.23 11.52 13.61
N GLN A 145 19.83 10.32 13.19
CA GLN A 145 20.33 9.62 12.01
C GLN A 145 19.68 10.11 10.71
N MET A 146 18.41 10.50 10.81
CA MET A 146 17.55 10.92 9.70
C MET A 146 17.86 12.33 9.21
N CYS A 147 18.33 12.44 7.97
CA CYS A 147 18.61 13.73 7.31
C CYS A 147 17.71 13.96 6.10
N PHE A 148 17.31 15.22 5.91
CA PHE A 148 16.51 15.67 4.77
C PHE A 148 17.21 16.85 4.09
N ASP A 149 17.08 16.93 2.76
CA ASP A 149 17.65 18.01 1.94
C ASP A 149 16.62 18.64 0.97
N ILE A 150 15.59 17.94 0.53
CA ILE A 150 14.57 18.51 -0.37
C ILE A 150 13.18 18.17 0.12
N LEU A 151 12.35 19.19 0.26
CA LEU A 151 10.90 19.07 0.34
C LEU A 151 10.27 19.90 -0.78
N MET A 152 9.38 19.30 -1.56
CA MET A 152 8.81 19.93 -2.74
C MET A 152 7.36 19.53 -2.95
N ILE A 153 6.51 20.52 -3.22
CA ILE A 153 5.12 20.30 -3.63
C ILE A 153 4.99 20.62 -5.11
N GLU A 154 4.50 19.65 -5.89
CA GLU A 154 4.25 19.80 -7.31
C GLU A 154 2.78 19.52 -7.65
N GLU A 155 2.21 20.30 -8.55
CA GLU A 155 0.95 20.01 -9.19
C GLU A 155 1.23 19.33 -10.54
N CYS A 156 0.89 18.05 -10.67
CA CYS A 156 1.15 17.27 -11.88
C CYS A 156 -0.17 16.80 -12.50
N SER A 157 -0.46 17.22 -13.73
CA SER A 157 -1.76 16.97 -14.38
C SER A 157 -2.08 15.50 -14.74
N SER A 158 -1.19 14.55 -14.45
CA SER A 158 -1.34 13.14 -14.87
C SER A 158 -0.77 12.09 -13.91
N ASP A 159 -0.14 12.48 -12.81
CA ASP A 159 0.72 11.56 -12.04
C ASP A 159 0.19 11.27 -10.63
N CYS A 160 -0.96 11.84 -10.25
CA CYS A 160 -1.58 11.50 -8.98
C CYS A 160 -2.48 10.27 -9.12
N SER A 161 -2.18 9.26 -8.31
CA SER A 161 -2.97 8.03 -8.18
C SER A 161 -4.16 8.21 -7.23
N MET A 162 -4.12 9.19 -6.33
CA MET A 162 -5.21 9.43 -5.38
C MET A 162 -6.44 10.02 -6.06
N LEU A 163 -7.58 9.39 -5.80
CA LEU A 163 -8.88 9.73 -6.38
C LEU A 163 -9.74 10.53 -5.42
N ASP A 164 -9.80 10.11 -4.16
CA ASP A 164 -10.58 10.79 -3.14
C ASP A 164 -10.02 10.50 -1.74
N MET A 165 -10.26 11.42 -0.80
CA MET A 165 -9.80 11.30 0.58
C MET A 165 -10.67 12.12 1.51
N VAL A 166 -11.03 11.53 2.63
CA VAL A 166 -11.64 12.20 3.78
C VAL A 166 -10.72 12.11 4.98
N ASN A 167 -10.42 13.26 5.60
CA ASN A 167 -9.83 13.35 6.92
C ASN A 167 -10.95 13.27 7.95
N ILE A 168 -11.13 12.09 8.54
CA ILE A 168 -12.14 11.80 9.54
C ILE A 168 -11.74 12.47 10.85
N GLY A 169 -12.57 13.37 11.36
CA GLY A 169 -12.28 14.20 12.52
C GLY A 169 -11.96 15.66 12.17
N ASP A 170 -11.76 16.00 10.89
CA ASP A 170 -11.61 17.37 10.41
C ASP A 170 -12.93 17.89 9.78
N PRO A 171 -13.65 18.83 10.46
CA PRO A 171 -14.92 19.34 9.96
C PRO A 171 -14.89 19.92 8.54
N ASP A 172 -13.77 20.50 8.11
CA ASP A 172 -13.67 21.13 6.79
C ASP A 172 -13.52 20.06 5.68
N SER A 173 -12.74 19.00 5.93
CA SER A 173 -12.63 17.84 5.03
C SER A 173 -13.91 17.00 5.00
N GLU A 174 -14.57 16.83 6.15
CA GLU A 174 -15.82 16.08 6.23
C GLU A 174 -16.98 16.80 5.53
N ALA A 175 -16.98 18.14 5.51
CA ALA A 175 -18.04 18.92 4.87
C ALA A 175 -18.11 18.74 3.35
N THR A 176 -17.05 18.23 2.72
CA THR A 176 -17.04 17.91 1.28
C THR A 176 -17.60 16.51 0.99
N HIS A 177 -17.88 15.71 2.02
CA HIS A 177 -18.32 14.32 1.89
C HIS A 177 -19.71 14.10 2.48
N SER A 178 -20.41 13.08 1.98
CA SER A 178 -21.66 12.61 2.56
C SER A 178 -21.35 11.52 3.58
N MET A 179 -21.58 11.82 4.86
CA MET A 179 -21.23 10.97 5.99
C MET A 179 -22.44 10.71 6.89
N THR A 180 -22.57 9.49 7.42
CA THR A 180 -23.68 9.12 8.34
C THR A 180 -23.21 8.10 9.37
N GLY A 181 -23.72 8.15 10.59
CA GLY A 181 -23.46 7.13 11.62
C GLY A 181 -22.15 7.30 12.40
N TRP A 182 -21.34 8.29 12.07
CA TRP A 182 -20.09 8.60 12.78
C TRP A 182 -20.35 9.22 14.16
N GLY A 183 -19.55 8.81 15.15
CA GLY A 183 -19.49 9.41 16.47
C GLY A 183 -18.87 10.81 16.45
N PRO A 184 -18.77 11.48 17.62
CA PRO A 184 -18.22 12.82 17.74
C PRO A 184 -16.72 12.87 17.43
N ILE A 185 -16.18 14.08 17.26
CA ILE A 185 -14.74 14.28 17.12
C ILE A 185 -14.09 14.14 18.49
N GLU A 186 -13.06 13.30 18.57
CA GLU A 186 -12.35 12.97 19.80
C GLU A 186 -10.90 13.48 19.77
N PRO A 187 -10.29 13.76 20.95
CA PRO A 187 -10.80 13.60 22.31
C PRO A 187 -11.67 14.80 22.80
N ALA A 188 -11.91 15.79 21.94
CA ALA A 188 -12.54 17.05 22.33
C ALA A 188 -13.94 16.89 22.96
N THR A 189 -14.61 15.77 22.71
CA THR A 189 -15.99 15.52 23.16
C THR A 189 -16.06 14.62 24.38
N SER A 190 -15.36 13.48 24.41
CA SER A 190 -15.46 12.49 25.49
C SER A 190 -14.24 12.45 26.42
N GLY A 191 -13.17 13.18 26.08
CA GLY A 191 -12.06 13.50 26.98
C GLY A 191 -11.03 12.39 27.19
N GLY A 192 -11.17 11.25 26.52
CA GLY A 192 -10.13 10.22 26.44
C GLY A 192 -9.51 10.20 25.05
N SER A 193 -8.20 9.96 25.01
CA SER A 193 -7.40 9.89 23.79
C SER A 193 -7.44 8.47 23.22
N TYR A 194 -7.98 8.31 22.02
CA TYR A 194 -7.94 7.05 21.27
C TYR A 194 -6.51 6.85 20.74
N GLY A 195 -5.69 6.09 21.48
CA GLY A 195 -4.28 5.87 21.15
C GLY A 195 -3.41 7.13 21.09
N GLY A 196 -3.87 8.27 21.64
CA GLY A 196 -3.11 9.53 21.64
C GLY A 196 -3.32 10.43 20.41
N ILE A 197 -4.20 10.06 19.45
CA ILE A 197 -4.55 10.93 18.33
C ILE A 197 -5.61 11.95 18.72
N ASP A 198 -5.39 13.19 18.27
CA ASP A 198 -6.37 14.27 18.27
C ASP A 198 -7.01 14.35 16.88
N ASN A 199 -8.35 14.38 16.81
CA ASN A 199 -9.18 14.44 15.60
C ASN A 199 -9.40 13.10 14.88
N CYS A 200 -10.01 12.14 15.57
CA CYS A 200 -10.60 10.95 14.94
C CYS A 200 -12.12 10.89 15.20
N ARG A 201 -12.85 10.03 14.48
CA ARG A 201 -14.25 9.71 14.82
C ARG A 201 -14.47 8.22 15.09
N PRO A 202 -15.15 7.87 16.20
CA PRO A 202 -15.47 6.50 16.48
C PRO A 202 -16.67 6.02 15.66
N VAL A 203 -16.65 4.75 15.28
CA VAL A 203 -17.84 4.01 14.83
C VAL A 203 -18.38 3.25 16.04
N TYR A 204 -19.72 3.17 16.14
CA TYR A 204 -20.51 2.66 17.29
C TYR A 204 -21.08 3.78 18.17
N ALA A 205 -22.41 3.98 18.11
CA ALA A 205 -23.16 4.92 18.96
C ALA A 205 -24.25 4.20 19.75
N LEU A 206 -24.19 4.29 21.08
CA LEU A 206 -25.02 3.50 22.00
C LEU A 206 -26.49 3.93 22.01
N GLU A 207 -26.77 5.22 21.81
CA GLU A 207 -28.14 5.75 21.89
C GLU A 207 -29.06 5.21 20.78
N ASP A 208 -28.48 4.83 19.63
CA ASP A 208 -29.22 4.33 18.46
C ASP A 208 -28.99 2.83 18.17
N ASN A 209 -28.13 2.15 18.95
CA ASN A 209 -27.63 0.81 18.64
C ASN A 209 -27.08 0.70 17.20
N SER A 210 -26.50 1.81 16.71
CA SER A 210 -25.92 1.91 15.38
C SER A 210 -24.46 1.48 15.47
N VAL A 211 -24.18 0.30 14.95
CA VAL A 211 -22.82 -0.29 14.90
C VAL A 211 -22.10 0.04 13.61
N TRP A 212 -22.61 1.00 12.84
CA TRP A 212 -22.12 1.29 11.51
C TRP A 212 -21.97 2.79 11.25
N ALA A 213 -21.06 3.11 10.34
CA ALA A 213 -20.91 4.43 9.77
C ALA A 213 -20.67 4.33 8.26
N THR A 214 -21.06 5.36 7.51
CA THR A 214 -20.84 5.44 6.07
C THR A 214 -20.13 6.71 5.67
N VAL A 215 -19.34 6.62 4.62
CA VAL A 215 -18.82 7.76 3.87
C VAL A 215 -18.92 7.48 2.38
N ASP A 216 -19.34 8.48 1.63
CA ASP A 216 -19.33 8.43 0.18
C ASP A 216 -17.97 8.94 -0.33
N LEU A 217 -17.29 8.16 -1.19
CA LEU A 217 -16.02 8.50 -1.82
C LEU A 217 -16.08 8.24 -3.33
N ASP A 218 -15.37 9.05 -4.11
CA ASP A 218 -15.25 8.91 -5.56
C ASP A 218 -14.13 7.94 -5.94
N PHE A 219 -14.50 6.82 -6.58
CA PHE A 219 -13.56 5.81 -7.07
C PHE A 219 -13.13 6.10 -8.51
N GLY A 220 -13.43 7.29 -9.05
CA GLY A 220 -13.08 7.71 -10.39
C GLY A 220 -13.77 6.89 -11.49
N ASP A 221 -13.84 7.42 -12.71
CA ASP A 221 -14.64 6.80 -13.77
C ASP A 221 -13.99 5.58 -14.44
N ASN A 222 -12.73 5.27 -14.11
CA ASN A 222 -11.98 4.22 -14.78
C ASN A 222 -12.29 2.83 -14.22
N ILE A 223 -13.25 2.15 -14.86
CA ILE A 223 -13.72 0.80 -14.54
C ILE A 223 -12.66 -0.31 -14.70
N TRP A 224 -11.56 -0.04 -15.40
CA TRP A 224 -10.55 -1.06 -15.73
C TRP A 224 -9.37 -1.04 -14.76
N MET A 225 -9.21 0.04 -14.00
CA MET A 225 -8.13 0.17 -13.02
C MET A 225 -8.65 -0.22 -11.64
N PRO A 226 -8.06 -1.23 -10.98
CA PRO A 226 -8.42 -1.54 -9.60
C PRO A 226 -8.06 -0.37 -8.69
N LYS A 227 -8.84 -0.20 -7.63
CA LYS A 227 -8.65 0.83 -6.62
C LYS A 227 -8.13 0.23 -5.33
N CYS A 228 -7.45 1.05 -4.54
CA CYS A 228 -7.02 0.70 -3.20
C CYS A 228 -7.66 1.67 -2.20
N ILE A 229 -8.43 1.12 -1.26
CA ILE A 229 -8.98 1.85 -0.13
C ILE A 229 -7.95 1.76 0.99
N THR A 230 -7.36 2.87 1.39
CA THR A 230 -6.42 2.94 2.53
C THR A 230 -7.12 3.61 3.70
N MET A 231 -7.04 2.98 4.87
CA MET A 231 -7.71 3.42 6.09
C MET A 231 -6.69 3.45 7.21
N HIS A 232 -6.69 4.52 8.00
CA HIS A 232 -5.95 4.58 9.25
C HIS A 232 -6.95 4.49 10.40
N HIS A 233 -6.79 3.45 11.21
CA HIS A 233 -7.78 3.00 12.16
C HIS A 233 -7.15 2.49 13.44
N LEU A 234 -7.91 2.60 14.53
CA LEU A 234 -7.48 2.18 15.86
C LEU A 234 -7.71 0.69 16.08
N GLU A 235 -6.72 0.03 16.67
CA GLU A 235 -6.82 -1.25 17.37
C GLU A 235 -6.36 -1.04 18.82
N GLY A 236 -6.82 -1.86 19.76
CA GLY A 236 -6.25 -1.78 21.09
C GLY A 236 -6.92 -2.56 22.20
N ILE A 237 -7.19 -1.87 23.31
CA ILE A 237 -7.66 -2.50 24.56
C ILE A 237 -9.09 -3.05 24.39
N GLY A 238 -9.86 -2.46 23.47
CA GLY A 238 -11.12 -3.00 22.97
C GLY A 238 -10.90 -4.06 21.90
N ASP A 239 -11.96 -4.79 21.55
CA ASP A 239 -11.96 -5.62 20.32
C ASP A 239 -12.41 -4.73 19.17
N ASP A 240 -11.48 -4.16 18.40
CA ASP A 240 -11.82 -3.13 17.41
C ASP A 240 -12.11 -3.71 16.02
N SER A 241 -12.57 -4.97 15.99
CA SER A 241 -12.96 -5.68 14.79
C SER A 241 -14.10 -5.02 14.02
N PHE A 242 -14.00 -5.11 12.69
CA PHE A 242 -14.98 -4.52 11.78
C PHE A 242 -15.03 -5.21 10.43
N ASP A 243 -16.18 -5.07 9.77
CA ASP A 243 -16.38 -5.37 8.36
C ASP A 243 -16.45 -4.08 7.56
N LEU A 244 -15.85 -4.10 6.36
CA LEU A 244 -15.98 -3.07 5.35
C LEU A 244 -16.82 -3.57 4.18
N TYR A 245 -17.92 -2.87 3.93
CA TYR A 245 -18.75 -3.09 2.75
C TYR A 245 -18.63 -1.92 1.77
N VAL A 246 -18.70 -2.21 0.47
CA VAL A 246 -18.73 -1.21 -0.59
C VAL A 246 -19.93 -1.44 -1.48
N GLN A 247 -20.58 -0.35 -1.90
CA GLN A 247 -21.66 -0.37 -2.87
C GLN A 247 -21.74 0.95 -3.66
N PRO A 248 -22.33 0.95 -4.86
CA PRO A 248 -22.59 2.21 -5.59
C PRO A 248 -23.47 3.16 -4.78
N GLN A 249 -23.16 4.45 -4.83
CA GLN A 249 -23.89 5.47 -4.08
C GLN A 249 -25.38 5.47 -4.46
N GLY A 250 -26.25 5.45 -3.44
CA GLY A 250 -27.71 5.51 -3.61
C GLY A 250 -28.38 4.17 -3.90
N GLU A 251 -27.63 3.08 -4.00
CA GLU A 251 -28.19 1.73 -4.03
C GLU A 251 -28.46 1.22 -2.60
N SER A 252 -29.56 0.50 -2.40
CA SER A 252 -29.95 -0.05 -1.09
C SER A 252 -29.85 -1.58 -1.04
N THR A 253 -29.36 -2.20 -2.10
CA THR A 253 -29.24 -3.66 -2.25
C THR A 253 -27.91 -3.97 -2.89
N GLY A 254 -26.99 -4.60 -2.16
CA GLY A 254 -25.73 -5.06 -2.76
C GLY A 254 -24.45 -4.78 -2.00
N ASN A 255 -24.47 -4.47 -0.69
CA ASN A 255 -23.27 -4.38 0.15
C ASN A 255 -22.33 -5.57 -0.11
N LEU A 256 -21.26 -5.33 -0.86
CA LEU A 256 -20.20 -6.30 -1.07
C LEU A 256 -19.27 -6.21 0.13
N LEU A 257 -19.17 -7.28 0.91
CA LEU A 257 -18.12 -7.39 1.92
C LEU A 257 -16.79 -7.48 1.19
N VAL A 258 -15.93 -6.48 1.35
CA VAL A 258 -14.62 -6.42 0.69
C VAL A 258 -13.47 -6.68 1.65
N TYR A 259 -13.70 -6.50 2.95
CA TYR A 259 -12.70 -6.73 3.97
C TYR A 259 -13.33 -6.97 5.35
N SER A 260 -12.67 -7.79 6.16
CA SER A 260 -12.98 -7.99 7.57
C SER A 260 -11.69 -7.89 8.37
N PHE A 261 -11.62 -6.92 9.28
CA PHE A 261 -10.56 -6.81 10.27
C PHE A 261 -10.96 -7.65 11.49
N PRO A 262 -10.17 -8.67 11.86
CA PRO A 262 -10.55 -9.60 12.90
C PRO A 262 -10.52 -9.01 14.31
N GLY A 263 -9.84 -7.88 14.51
CA GLY A 263 -9.50 -7.36 15.83
C GLY A 263 -8.54 -8.29 16.58
N ASP A 264 -7.68 -7.75 17.43
CA ASP A 264 -6.96 -8.56 18.41
C ASP A 264 -6.74 -7.71 19.65
N SER A 265 -7.57 -7.91 20.67
CA SER A 265 -7.54 -7.12 21.91
C SER A 265 -6.13 -7.05 22.51
N GLN A 266 -5.45 -5.94 22.26
CA GLN A 266 -4.09 -5.66 22.71
C GLN A 266 -4.10 -5.08 24.13
N ASN A 267 -2.91 -4.98 24.73
CA ASN A 267 -2.71 -4.32 26.03
C ASN A 267 -2.59 -2.79 25.93
N GLU A 268 -2.48 -2.24 24.72
CA GLU A 268 -2.26 -0.83 24.41
C GLU A 268 -3.11 -0.46 23.19
N GLU A 269 -3.42 0.83 23.03
CA GLU A 269 -4.06 1.31 21.82
C GLU A 269 -3.01 1.69 20.78
N ILE A 270 -3.14 1.10 19.59
CA ILE A 270 -2.25 1.22 18.45
C ILE A 270 -3.03 1.68 17.23
N TRP A 271 -2.40 2.47 16.38
CA TRP A 271 -2.99 2.89 15.13
C TRP A 271 -2.40 2.09 13.98
N LEU A 272 -3.27 1.59 13.11
CA LEU A 272 -2.93 0.71 12.01
C LEU A 272 -3.39 1.32 10.69
N GLN A 273 -2.54 1.22 9.68
CA GLN A 273 -2.93 1.51 8.31
C GLN A 273 -3.29 0.19 7.60
N THR A 274 -4.42 0.16 6.90
CA THR A 274 -4.89 -1.02 6.16
C THR A 274 -5.33 -0.62 4.75
N SER A 275 -4.86 -1.38 3.75
CA SER A 275 -5.22 -1.17 2.35
C SER A 275 -6.02 -2.35 1.78
N VAL A 276 -7.12 -2.06 1.09
CA VAL A 276 -8.04 -3.05 0.50
C VAL A 276 -8.15 -2.82 -1.00
N LEU A 277 -7.81 -3.85 -1.80
CA LEU A 277 -7.94 -3.83 -3.25
C LEU A 277 -9.40 -4.09 -3.67
N ILE A 278 -9.93 -3.29 -4.60
CA ILE A 278 -11.31 -3.43 -5.07
C ILE A 278 -11.47 -3.00 -6.55
N GLY A 279 -12.30 -3.73 -7.29
CA GLY A 279 -12.76 -3.33 -8.62
C GLY A 279 -14.05 -2.53 -8.54
N ALA A 280 -13.96 -1.22 -8.27
CA ALA A 280 -15.08 -0.29 -8.22
C ALA A 280 -14.73 1.04 -8.91
N SER A 281 -15.74 1.79 -9.33
CA SER A 281 -15.59 3.06 -10.06
C SER A 281 -16.76 4.00 -9.78
N GLY A 282 -16.52 5.31 -9.90
CA GLY A 282 -17.48 6.37 -9.60
C GLY A 282 -17.81 6.45 -8.12
N MET A 283 -18.84 7.21 -7.77
CA MET A 283 -19.24 7.37 -6.36
C MET A 283 -19.66 6.04 -5.71
N GLN A 284 -18.96 5.66 -4.65
CA GLN A 284 -19.28 4.51 -3.81
C GLN A 284 -19.60 4.98 -2.39
N THR A 285 -20.46 4.23 -1.71
CA THR A 285 -20.68 4.32 -0.27
C THR A 285 -19.88 3.21 0.40
N LEU A 286 -18.89 3.59 1.21
CA LEU A 286 -18.21 2.68 2.15
C LEU A 286 -19.06 2.58 3.40
N THR A 287 -19.28 1.36 3.88
CA THR A 287 -19.97 1.08 5.16
C THR A 287 -19.04 0.31 6.07
N PHE A 288 -18.67 0.94 7.17
CA PHE A 288 -17.91 0.34 8.26
C PHE A 288 -18.90 -0.22 9.27
N VAL A 289 -18.75 -1.48 9.64
CA VAL A 289 -19.63 -2.15 10.61
C VAL A 289 -18.75 -2.77 11.70
N SER A 290 -18.86 -2.26 12.92
CA SER A 290 -18.22 -2.88 14.07
C SER A 290 -18.82 -4.27 14.31
N THR A 291 -17.96 -5.29 14.37
CA THR A 291 -18.36 -6.69 14.57
C THR A 291 -18.25 -7.12 16.04
N ALA A 292 -17.47 -6.39 16.83
CA ALA A 292 -17.36 -6.54 18.26
C ALA A 292 -18.48 -5.87 19.08
N PRO A 293 -18.74 -6.36 20.31
CA PRO A 293 -19.55 -5.63 21.26
C PRO A 293 -18.80 -4.41 21.80
N LYS A 294 -19.55 -3.35 22.13
CA LYS A 294 -19.00 -2.14 22.76
C LYS A 294 -18.05 -2.45 23.92
N TRP A 295 -16.91 -1.78 23.94
CA TRP A 295 -15.97 -1.83 25.03
C TRP A 295 -16.58 -1.26 26.29
N SER A 296 -16.42 -1.99 27.40
CA SER A 296 -17.01 -1.60 28.68
C SER A 296 -16.41 -0.33 29.30
N GLY A 297 -15.30 0.18 28.75
CA GLY A 297 -14.58 1.35 29.24
C GLY A 297 -15.26 2.68 28.92
N TRP A 298 -16.13 2.73 27.91
CA TRP A 298 -16.83 3.96 27.49
C TRP A 298 -18.33 3.81 27.54
N ASP A 299 -19.06 4.85 27.94
CA ASP A 299 -20.52 4.79 28.10
C ASP A 299 -21.31 5.18 26.83
N THR A 300 -20.71 5.87 25.85
CA THR A 300 -21.44 6.51 24.73
C THR A 300 -20.94 6.10 23.34
N TYR A 301 -19.63 6.14 23.10
CA TYR A 301 -18.98 5.81 21.83
C TYR A 301 -17.73 4.98 22.11
N GLY A 302 -17.19 4.28 21.11
CA GLY A 302 -15.85 3.72 21.22
C GLY A 302 -15.78 2.21 21.17
N GLN A 303 -15.86 1.71 19.94
CA GLN A 303 -15.10 0.51 19.64
C GLN A 303 -13.89 0.94 18.82
N MET A 304 -14.08 1.11 17.52
CA MET A 304 -13.04 1.53 16.58
C MET A 304 -13.06 3.04 16.30
N CYS A 305 -11.90 3.65 16.05
CA CYS A 305 -11.76 5.04 15.56
C CYS A 305 -11.07 5.06 14.19
N PHE A 306 -11.42 6.03 13.35
CA PHE A 306 -10.72 6.34 12.10
C PHE A 306 -10.35 7.82 12.06
N ASP A 307 -9.22 8.14 11.45
CA ASP A 307 -8.79 9.52 11.16
C ASP A 307 -8.58 9.75 9.65
N ILE A 308 -8.29 8.72 8.85
CA ILE A 308 -8.15 8.83 7.40
C ILE A 308 -8.84 7.69 6.69
N ILE A 309 -9.58 8.04 5.64
CA ILE A 309 -9.99 7.10 4.60
C ILE A 309 -9.67 7.71 3.25
N ARG A 310 -8.90 6.98 2.43
CA ARG A 310 -8.40 7.40 1.13
C ARG A 310 -8.67 6.34 0.09
N VAL A 311 -8.92 6.76 -1.15
CA VAL A 311 -9.04 5.90 -2.32
C VAL A 311 -8.02 6.33 -3.37
N ASP A 312 -7.28 5.35 -3.86
CA ASP A 312 -6.30 5.49 -4.92
C ASP A 312 -6.66 4.61 -6.11
N GLU A 313 -6.30 5.03 -7.32
CA GLU A 313 -5.89 4.09 -8.36
C GLU A 313 -4.73 3.29 -7.78
N CYS A 314 -4.95 1.99 -7.57
CA CYS A 314 -3.91 1.18 -6.95
C CYS A 314 -2.67 1.20 -7.87
N PRO A 315 -1.43 1.33 -7.32
CA PRO A 315 -0.21 1.49 -8.11
C PRO A 315 -0.22 0.57 -9.32
N ALA A 316 -0.13 1.21 -10.49
CA ALA A 316 -0.55 0.68 -11.77
C ALA A 316 -0.30 -0.83 -11.88
N GLN A 317 -1.37 -1.59 -12.06
CA GLN A 317 -1.25 -2.97 -12.53
C GLN A 317 -0.43 -2.93 -13.82
N LYS A 318 0.85 -3.35 -13.74
CA LYS A 318 1.76 -3.36 -14.89
C LYS A 318 1.27 -4.35 -15.92
N ALA A 319 0.75 -5.48 -15.44
CA ALA A 319 0.18 -6.50 -16.29
C ALA A 319 -0.79 -7.41 -15.52
N MET A 320 -1.82 -7.86 -16.24
CA MET A 320 -2.69 -8.96 -15.84
C MET A 320 -2.77 -9.96 -16.97
N VAL A 321 -2.74 -11.24 -16.62
CA VAL A 321 -3.10 -12.32 -17.53
C VAL A 321 -4.20 -13.15 -16.87
N ASP A 322 -5.35 -13.20 -17.53
CA ASP A 322 -6.43 -14.14 -17.23
C ASP A 322 -6.06 -15.48 -17.89
N ILE A 323 -5.55 -16.40 -17.08
CA ILE A 323 -5.00 -17.66 -17.53
C ILE A 323 -6.16 -18.61 -17.82
N GLY A 324 -6.32 -19.02 -19.07
CA GLY A 324 -7.50 -19.72 -19.56
C GLY A 324 -8.34 -18.89 -20.53
N ASP A 325 -8.10 -17.57 -20.66
CA ASP A 325 -8.72 -16.73 -21.69
C ASP A 325 -7.74 -16.46 -22.85
N PRO A 326 -7.95 -17.06 -24.04
CA PRO A 326 -7.10 -16.83 -25.20
C PRO A 326 -6.93 -15.36 -25.62
N VAL A 327 -7.90 -14.50 -25.31
CA VAL A 327 -7.83 -13.07 -25.64
C VAL A 327 -6.85 -12.35 -24.72
N SER A 328 -6.93 -12.60 -23.42
CA SER A 328 -5.98 -12.07 -22.43
C SER A 328 -4.56 -12.58 -22.68
N GLU A 329 -4.42 -13.87 -22.96
CA GLU A 329 -3.13 -14.54 -23.16
C GLU A 329 -2.38 -14.09 -24.41
N ALA A 330 -3.08 -13.66 -25.47
CA ALA A 330 -2.49 -13.26 -26.74
C ALA A 330 -1.51 -12.08 -26.63
N GLY A 331 -1.57 -11.31 -25.54
CA GLY A 331 -0.64 -10.21 -25.24
C GLY A 331 0.71 -10.66 -24.67
N PHE A 332 0.86 -11.93 -24.30
CA PHE A 332 1.98 -12.42 -23.49
C PHE A 332 2.75 -13.55 -24.20
N ASN A 333 4.06 -13.62 -23.92
CA ASN A 333 4.87 -14.76 -24.35
C ASN A 333 4.75 -15.88 -23.32
N MET A 334 3.92 -16.88 -23.63
CA MET A 334 3.62 -18.01 -22.75
C MET A 334 4.18 -19.32 -23.33
N VAL A 335 4.91 -20.09 -22.51
CA VAL A 335 5.53 -21.37 -22.92
C VAL A 335 5.28 -22.43 -21.85
N GLY A 336 5.05 -23.69 -22.25
CA GLY A 336 4.93 -24.82 -21.32
C GLY A 336 3.56 -24.96 -20.63
N TRP A 337 2.62 -24.05 -20.90
CA TRP A 337 1.25 -24.12 -20.37
C TRP A 337 0.45 -25.24 -21.04
N GLY A 338 -0.28 -26.00 -20.23
CA GLY A 338 -1.25 -26.99 -20.69
C GLY A 338 -2.46 -26.34 -21.37
N PRO A 339 -3.38 -27.16 -21.89
CA PRO A 339 -4.52 -26.65 -22.65
C PRO A 339 -5.56 -26.02 -21.71
N ILE A 340 -6.54 -25.30 -22.27
CA ILE A 340 -7.60 -24.67 -21.48
C ILE A 340 -8.58 -25.75 -21.02
N GLU A 341 -8.79 -25.82 -19.71
CA GLU A 341 -9.77 -26.72 -19.10
C GLU A 341 -11.16 -26.05 -18.99
N PRO A 342 -12.26 -26.80 -19.17
CA PRO A 342 -12.34 -28.27 -19.33
C PRO A 342 -12.37 -28.76 -20.79
N GLU A 343 -12.28 -27.85 -21.77
CA GLU A 343 -12.73 -28.11 -23.15
C GLU A 343 -11.86 -29.11 -23.94
N THR A 344 -10.68 -29.47 -23.41
CA THR A 344 -9.66 -30.22 -24.16
C THR A 344 -9.28 -31.56 -23.54
N SER A 345 -9.49 -31.79 -22.23
CA SER A 345 -9.04 -33.01 -21.52
C SER A 345 -10.17 -33.94 -21.05
N GLY A 346 -11.43 -33.64 -21.38
CA GLY A 346 -12.55 -34.57 -21.17
C GLY A 346 -13.06 -34.67 -19.73
N GLY A 347 -12.73 -33.69 -18.89
CA GLY A 347 -13.25 -33.53 -17.53
C GLY A 347 -12.80 -32.19 -16.95
N ALA A 348 -13.55 -31.66 -16.00
CA ALA A 348 -13.15 -30.45 -15.29
C ALA A 348 -12.06 -30.78 -14.26
N TYR A 349 -10.99 -29.98 -14.22
CA TYR A 349 -9.95 -30.07 -13.20
C TYR A 349 -10.61 -29.72 -11.86
N GLY A 350 -10.91 -30.72 -11.02
CA GLY A 350 -11.66 -30.48 -9.78
C GLY A 350 -13.12 -30.03 -9.93
N GLY A 351 -13.70 -29.98 -11.14
CA GLY A 351 -15.01 -29.34 -11.37
C GLY A 351 -14.94 -27.87 -11.80
N ILE A 352 -13.76 -27.37 -12.18
CA ILE A 352 -13.50 -25.95 -12.41
C ILE A 352 -13.19 -25.67 -13.88
N ASP A 353 -13.63 -24.49 -14.35
CA ASP A 353 -13.51 -23.99 -15.72
C ASP A 353 -12.55 -22.77 -15.78
N ASN A 354 -11.97 -22.51 -16.96
CA ASN A 354 -11.12 -21.34 -17.26
C ASN A 354 -9.82 -21.27 -16.47
N CYS A 355 -9.00 -22.33 -16.56
CA CYS A 355 -7.63 -22.33 -16.05
C CYS A 355 -6.69 -23.07 -17.03
N ARG A 356 -5.38 -22.91 -16.85
CA ARG A 356 -4.36 -23.73 -17.55
C ARG A 356 -3.51 -24.53 -16.56
N PRO A 357 -3.34 -25.85 -16.78
CA PRO A 357 -2.49 -26.66 -15.93
C PRO A 357 -1.02 -26.46 -16.27
N VAL A 358 -0.16 -26.59 -15.27
CA VAL A 358 1.30 -26.73 -15.41
C VAL A 358 1.65 -28.19 -15.14
N TYR A 359 2.65 -28.72 -15.86
CA TYR A 359 3.05 -30.13 -16.00
C TYR A 359 2.42 -30.83 -17.22
N ALA A 360 3.24 -31.08 -18.26
CA ALA A 360 2.87 -31.82 -19.47
C ALA A 360 3.68 -33.12 -19.57
N VAL A 361 2.99 -34.25 -19.47
CA VAL A 361 3.59 -35.59 -19.32
C VAL A 361 4.30 -36.04 -20.59
N GLU A 362 3.75 -35.67 -21.75
CA GLU A 362 4.29 -36.07 -23.06
C GLU A 362 5.62 -35.39 -23.39
N ASP A 363 5.85 -34.20 -22.85
CA ASP A 363 7.06 -33.40 -23.08
C ASP A 363 8.08 -33.49 -21.94
N GLY A 364 7.71 -34.10 -20.81
CA GLY A 364 8.55 -34.24 -19.62
C GLY A 364 8.87 -32.90 -18.94
N ASN A 365 8.10 -31.85 -19.22
CA ASN A 365 8.25 -30.52 -18.64
C ASN A 365 7.27 -30.36 -17.48
N ASP A 366 7.80 -30.10 -16.31
CA ASP A 366 7.10 -29.79 -15.07
C ASP A 366 6.91 -28.28 -14.86
N TRP A 367 7.14 -27.48 -15.90
CA TRP A 367 7.22 -26.03 -15.80
C TRP A 367 6.42 -25.31 -16.89
N ALA A 368 6.05 -24.07 -16.59
CA ALA A 368 5.51 -23.10 -17.54
C ALA A 368 6.13 -21.72 -17.31
N THR A 369 6.24 -20.90 -18.34
CA THR A 369 6.77 -19.53 -18.25
C THR A 369 5.82 -18.51 -18.83
N ILE A 370 5.91 -17.29 -18.30
CA ILE A 370 5.27 -16.10 -18.85
C ILE A 370 6.23 -14.90 -18.76
N ASP A 371 6.30 -14.10 -19.82
CA ASP A 371 7.08 -12.86 -19.81
C ASP A 371 6.22 -11.67 -19.39
N PHE A 372 6.75 -10.86 -18.48
CA PHE A 372 6.20 -9.56 -18.09
C PHE A 372 7.23 -8.46 -18.30
N ASP A 373 6.78 -7.25 -18.63
CA ASP A 373 7.63 -6.06 -18.61
C ASP A 373 7.52 -5.37 -17.25
N PHE A 374 8.61 -5.42 -16.47
CA PHE A 374 8.72 -4.79 -15.16
C PHE A 374 8.96 -3.27 -15.28
N GLY A 375 9.06 -2.74 -16.50
CA GLY A 375 9.25 -1.33 -16.82
C GLY A 375 10.68 -0.83 -16.59
N CYS A 376 10.95 0.43 -16.91
CA CYS A 376 12.30 0.97 -16.95
C CYS A 376 12.88 1.43 -15.60
N CYS A 377 12.05 1.51 -14.55
CA CYS A 377 12.43 2.05 -13.24
C CYS A 377 12.64 0.91 -12.24
N GLU A 378 13.72 1.01 -11.47
CA GLU A 378 13.98 0.14 -10.32
C GLU A 378 12.89 0.32 -9.24
N GLY A 379 12.58 -0.74 -8.51
CA GLY A 379 11.58 -0.74 -7.43
C GLY A 379 10.87 -2.07 -7.30
N LEU A 380 10.47 -2.42 -6.08
CA LEU A 380 9.73 -3.66 -5.80
C LEU A 380 8.42 -3.72 -6.59
N LYS A 381 8.06 -4.93 -7.01
CA LYS A 381 6.79 -5.29 -7.62
C LYS A 381 6.16 -6.39 -6.79
N CYS A 382 4.84 -6.51 -6.84
CA CYS A 382 4.11 -7.60 -6.22
C CYS A 382 3.58 -8.53 -7.33
N LEU A 383 4.10 -9.75 -7.37
CA LEU A 383 3.57 -10.82 -8.22
C LEU A 383 2.45 -11.53 -7.44
N VAL A 384 1.22 -11.47 -7.95
CA VAL A 384 0.05 -12.12 -7.37
C VAL A 384 -0.41 -13.25 -8.29
N MET A 385 -0.67 -14.41 -7.71
CA MET A 385 -0.98 -15.64 -8.42
C MET A 385 -2.25 -16.25 -7.81
N GLU A 386 -3.27 -16.49 -8.64
CA GLU A 386 -4.43 -17.28 -8.28
C GLU A 386 -4.26 -18.69 -8.85
N HIS A 387 -4.22 -19.67 -7.96
CA HIS A 387 -3.87 -21.05 -8.25
C HIS A 387 -4.74 -22.03 -7.48
N LEU A 388 -4.87 -23.24 -8.01
CA LEU A 388 -5.67 -24.28 -7.40
C LEU A 388 -4.82 -25.14 -6.47
N ASP A 389 -5.34 -25.38 -5.27
CA ASP A 389 -4.78 -26.27 -4.27
C ASP A 389 -5.89 -27.21 -3.76
N GLY A 390 -5.61 -28.51 -3.64
CA GLY A 390 -6.67 -29.46 -3.42
C GLY A 390 -6.26 -30.88 -3.07
N ALA A 391 -6.94 -31.86 -3.69
CA ALA A 391 -6.89 -33.28 -3.28
C ALA A 391 -5.51 -33.92 -3.39
N THR A 392 -4.62 -33.25 -4.12
CA THR A 392 -3.25 -33.64 -4.39
C THR A 392 -2.29 -32.59 -3.85
N ASN A 393 -1.01 -32.93 -3.76
CA ASN A 393 -0.04 -31.95 -3.29
C ASN A 393 0.32 -31.01 -4.45
N ASP A 394 -0.32 -29.85 -4.55
CA ASP A 394 -0.16 -28.94 -5.69
C ASP A 394 1.01 -27.95 -5.48
N ALA A 395 2.06 -28.44 -4.80
CA ALA A 395 3.24 -27.66 -4.43
C ALA A 395 4.08 -27.21 -5.62
N PHE A 396 4.60 -25.99 -5.55
CA PHE A 396 5.36 -25.40 -6.64
C PHE A 396 6.39 -24.37 -6.22
N GLU A 397 7.31 -24.12 -7.13
CA GLU A 397 8.29 -23.06 -7.03
C GLU A 397 8.13 -22.06 -8.17
N VAL A 398 8.45 -20.80 -7.90
CA VAL A 398 8.45 -19.74 -8.89
C VAL A 398 9.85 -19.15 -8.98
N TYR A 399 10.35 -19.07 -10.19
CA TYR A 399 11.64 -18.49 -10.53
C TYR A 399 11.46 -17.25 -11.39
N MET A 400 12.42 -16.33 -11.33
CA MET A 400 12.47 -15.13 -12.15
C MET A 400 13.86 -14.95 -12.76
N TYR A 401 13.92 -14.46 -14.00
CA TYR A 401 15.15 -14.10 -14.70
C TYR A 401 14.90 -13.11 -15.84
N PRO A 402 15.91 -12.35 -16.31
CA PRO A 402 15.77 -11.47 -17.47
C PRO A 402 15.30 -12.24 -18.71
N ALA A 403 14.33 -11.68 -19.45
CA ALA A 403 13.74 -12.37 -20.59
C ALA A 403 14.82 -12.73 -21.63
N GLY A 404 14.87 -14.01 -22.00
CA GLY A 404 15.88 -14.57 -22.92
C GLY A 404 17.17 -15.05 -22.26
N ASP A 405 17.30 -14.98 -20.93
CA ASP A 405 18.46 -15.49 -20.18
C ASP A 405 18.08 -16.52 -19.09
N PRO A 406 17.59 -17.72 -19.46
CA PRO A 406 17.22 -18.77 -18.49
C PRO A 406 18.41 -19.29 -17.66
N GLY A 407 19.64 -18.88 -17.96
CA GLY A 407 20.82 -19.26 -17.17
C GLY A 407 20.95 -18.51 -15.83
N SER A 408 20.17 -17.45 -15.62
CA SER A 408 20.19 -16.61 -14.42
C SER A 408 18.96 -16.75 -13.52
N GLU A 409 18.24 -17.86 -13.63
CA GLU A 409 17.09 -18.22 -12.79
C GLU A 409 17.35 -18.01 -11.29
N GLN A 410 16.50 -17.21 -10.66
CA GLN A 410 16.47 -17.01 -9.20
C GLN A 410 15.14 -17.51 -8.65
N LEU A 411 15.18 -18.36 -7.62
CA LEU A 411 13.99 -18.78 -6.89
C LEU A 411 13.44 -17.56 -6.12
N ILE A 412 12.19 -17.21 -6.37
CA ILE A 412 11.52 -16.07 -5.73
C ILE A 412 10.40 -16.50 -4.77
N PHE A 413 9.76 -17.65 -5.01
CA PHE A 413 8.64 -18.11 -4.19
C PHE A 413 8.55 -19.64 -4.15
N THR A 414 8.07 -20.17 -3.03
CA THR A 414 7.76 -21.59 -2.85
C THR A 414 6.39 -21.72 -2.21
N TYR A 415 5.51 -22.46 -2.87
CA TYR A 415 4.23 -22.90 -2.33
C TYR A 415 4.34 -24.36 -1.88
N PRO A 416 4.12 -24.67 -0.60
CA PRO A 416 4.38 -26.02 -0.08
C PRO A 416 3.32 -27.06 -0.45
N GLY A 417 2.12 -26.64 -0.86
CA GLY A 417 0.91 -27.47 -0.99
C GLY A 417 0.53 -28.19 0.32
N ASP A 418 -0.72 -28.61 0.48
CA ASP A 418 -1.13 -29.28 1.73
C ASP A 418 -2.06 -30.49 1.57
N GLY A 419 -2.44 -30.85 0.34
CA GLY A 419 -3.19 -32.08 0.05
C GLY A 419 -4.54 -32.13 0.77
N MET A 420 -5.32 -31.06 0.63
CA MET A 420 -6.67 -30.91 1.21
C MET A 420 -7.66 -31.97 0.72
N THR A 421 -8.87 -32.01 1.28
CA THR A 421 -9.92 -32.92 0.81
C THR A 421 -10.76 -32.37 -0.36
N ALA A 422 -10.57 -31.11 -0.73
CA ALA A 422 -11.34 -30.40 -1.74
C ALA A 422 -10.45 -29.41 -2.49
N GLU A 423 -10.74 -29.23 -3.78
CA GLU A 423 -10.11 -28.23 -4.65
C GLU A 423 -10.61 -26.83 -4.31
N ILE A 424 -9.70 -25.91 -4.00
CA ILE A 424 -9.99 -24.54 -3.59
C ILE A 424 -9.02 -23.59 -4.29
N TRP A 425 -9.55 -22.49 -4.83
CA TRP A 425 -8.73 -21.39 -5.32
C TRP A 425 -8.01 -20.70 -4.17
N LYS A 426 -6.70 -20.56 -4.29
CA LYS A 426 -5.83 -19.83 -3.38
C LYS A 426 -5.21 -18.66 -4.11
N THR A 427 -4.97 -17.59 -3.36
CA THR A 427 -4.16 -16.47 -3.81
C THR A 427 -2.84 -16.49 -3.07
N SER A 428 -1.75 -16.34 -3.81
CA SER A 428 -0.41 -16.19 -3.25
C SER A 428 0.26 -14.97 -3.85
N SER A 429 1.07 -14.29 -3.05
CA SER A 429 1.78 -13.08 -3.47
C SER A 429 3.23 -13.11 -3.04
N VAL A 430 4.10 -12.51 -3.84
CA VAL A 430 5.53 -12.38 -3.55
C VAL A 430 6.08 -11.05 -4.05
N LEU A 431 6.96 -10.45 -3.26
CA LEU A 431 7.69 -9.25 -3.66
C LEU A 431 8.89 -9.63 -4.51
N VAL A 432 9.00 -8.98 -5.66
CA VAL A 432 10.04 -9.26 -6.66
C VAL A 432 10.67 -7.95 -7.11
N ASN A 433 11.97 -7.97 -7.39
CA ASN A 433 12.69 -6.80 -7.90
C ASN A 433 13.22 -7.09 -9.30
N GLY A 434 12.90 -6.23 -10.25
CA GLY A 434 13.32 -6.39 -11.64
C GLY A 434 13.01 -5.14 -12.47
N VAL A 435 13.72 -5.00 -13.59
CA VAL A 435 13.50 -3.95 -14.59
C VAL A 435 13.44 -4.55 -15.98
N GLY A 436 12.65 -3.95 -16.86
CA GLY A 436 12.42 -4.38 -18.23
C GLY A 436 11.76 -5.77 -18.31
N PRO A 437 11.85 -6.41 -19.47
CA PRO A 437 11.29 -7.75 -19.67
C PRO A 437 11.94 -8.80 -18.76
N GLN A 438 11.12 -9.46 -17.94
CA GLN A 438 11.48 -10.60 -17.09
C GLN A 438 10.61 -11.80 -17.45
N THR A 439 11.17 -12.99 -17.33
CA THR A 439 10.43 -14.25 -17.42
C THR A 439 10.15 -14.77 -16.02
N ILE A 440 8.88 -15.08 -15.75
CA ILE A 440 8.43 -15.78 -14.56
C ILE A 440 8.20 -17.24 -14.93
N LYS A 441 8.81 -18.15 -14.18
CA LYS A 441 8.78 -19.60 -14.41
C LYS A 441 8.15 -20.31 -13.22
N PHE A 442 7.05 -20.99 -13.46
CA PHE A 442 6.34 -21.84 -12.49
C PHE A 442 6.82 -23.28 -12.68
N VAL A 443 7.19 -23.95 -11.59
CA VAL A 443 7.70 -25.32 -11.62
C VAL A 443 6.94 -26.15 -10.59
N SER A 444 6.27 -27.20 -11.04
CA SER A 444 5.67 -28.19 -10.15
C SER A 444 6.77 -28.93 -9.41
N THR A 445 6.69 -28.97 -8.08
CA THR A 445 7.65 -29.72 -7.25
C THR A 445 7.20 -31.15 -6.98
N GLU A 446 5.95 -31.46 -7.31
CA GLU A 446 5.35 -32.77 -7.10
C GLU A 446 5.20 -33.54 -8.42
N PRO A 447 5.25 -34.88 -8.38
CA PRO A 447 5.01 -35.72 -9.54
C PRO A 447 3.59 -35.56 -10.07
N GLN A 448 3.41 -35.84 -11.36
CA GLN A 448 2.10 -35.95 -12.01
C GLN A 448 1.06 -36.69 -11.13
N TRP A 449 -0.12 -36.11 -11.01
CA TRP A 449 -1.22 -36.81 -10.38
C TRP A 449 -1.64 -38.03 -11.20
N SER A 450 -1.63 -39.20 -10.57
CA SER A 450 -2.03 -40.48 -11.20
C SER A 450 -3.47 -40.54 -11.72
N GLY A 451 -4.32 -39.58 -11.36
CA GLY A 451 -5.71 -39.46 -11.83
C GLY A 451 -5.83 -38.87 -13.24
N TRP A 452 -4.80 -38.20 -13.75
CA TRP A 452 -4.81 -37.52 -15.05
C TRP A 452 -3.65 -38.02 -15.91
N ALA A 453 -3.90 -38.42 -17.16
CA ALA A 453 -2.90 -39.11 -17.98
C ALA A 453 -1.97 -38.18 -18.78
N THR A 454 -2.36 -36.92 -18.97
CA THR A 454 -1.76 -36.03 -19.99
C THR A 454 -1.23 -34.71 -19.43
N TYR A 455 -1.94 -34.11 -18.47
CA TYR A 455 -1.59 -32.83 -17.87
C TYR A 455 -1.88 -32.78 -16.37
N GLY A 456 -1.04 -32.04 -15.64
CA GLY A 456 -1.42 -31.34 -14.42
C GLY A 456 -0.99 -31.95 -13.09
N GLN A 457 -0.31 -31.11 -12.30
CA GLN A 457 -0.22 -31.17 -10.83
C GLN A 457 -0.64 -29.83 -10.19
N MET A 458 -0.95 -28.81 -11.01
CA MET A 458 -1.28 -27.45 -10.57
C MET A 458 -2.02 -26.70 -11.68
N CYS A 459 -2.99 -25.86 -11.34
CA CYS A 459 -3.70 -24.97 -12.28
C CYS A 459 -3.64 -23.51 -11.84
N PHE A 460 -3.51 -22.58 -12.80
CA PHE A 460 -3.63 -21.14 -12.57
C PHE A 460 -4.76 -20.57 -13.43
N ASN A 461 -5.51 -19.62 -12.89
CA ASN A 461 -6.51 -18.84 -13.62
C ASN A 461 -6.19 -17.34 -13.68
N LYS A 462 -5.27 -16.84 -12.85
CA LYS A 462 -4.87 -15.43 -12.89
C LYS A 462 -3.46 -15.21 -12.40
N ILE A 463 -2.72 -14.38 -13.14
CA ILE A 463 -1.41 -13.86 -12.70
C ILE A 463 -1.39 -12.35 -12.92
N MET A 464 -0.96 -11.61 -11.89
CA MET A 464 -0.85 -10.16 -11.91
C MET A 464 0.55 -9.72 -11.49
N LEU A 465 1.07 -8.69 -12.16
CA LEU A 465 2.24 -7.95 -11.74
C LEU A 465 1.81 -6.52 -11.43
N ASN A 466 1.97 -6.13 -10.17
CA ASN A 466 1.64 -4.79 -9.69
C ASN A 466 2.91 -4.07 -9.27
N ASP A 467 2.96 -2.75 -9.42
CA ASP A 467 3.94 -1.97 -8.67
C ASP A 467 3.69 -2.16 -7.16
N TYR A 468 4.75 -2.47 -6.39
CA TYR A 468 4.62 -2.61 -4.95
C TYR A 468 4.95 -1.28 -4.29
N LEU A 469 3.97 -0.73 -3.60
CA LEU A 469 4.19 0.26 -2.55
C LEU A 469 4.09 -0.49 -1.23
N PRO A 470 5.10 -0.42 -0.34
CA PRO A 470 5.08 -1.15 0.91
C PRO A 470 3.83 -0.83 1.73
N ALA A 471 3.08 -1.89 2.09
CA ALA A 471 2.26 -1.84 3.28
C ALA A 471 3.23 -1.67 4.46
N MET A 472 3.02 -0.63 5.24
CA MET A 472 3.83 -0.32 6.41
C MET A 472 3.48 -1.33 7.49
N ASP A 473 4.38 -2.28 7.76
CA ASP A 473 4.29 -3.10 8.97
C ASP A 473 4.64 -2.22 10.17
N ALA A 474 3.79 -2.24 11.18
CA ALA A 474 4.03 -1.62 12.48
C ALA A 474 5.22 -2.28 13.20
N VAL A 475 6.08 -1.46 13.83
CA VAL A 475 7.05 -1.91 14.85
C VAL A 475 6.53 -1.52 16.22
#